data_AF-F5Y8R5-F1
#
_entry.id   AF-F5Y8R5-F1
#
_cell.length_a   1.000
_cell.length_b   1.000
_cell.length_c   1.000
_cell.angle_alpha   90.00
_cell.angle_beta   90.00
_cell.angle_gamma   90.00
#
_symmetry.space_group_name_H-M   'P 1'
#
loop_
_entity.id
_entity.type
_entity.pdbx_description
1 polymer ?
#
loop_
_entity_poly.entity_id
_entity_poly.type
_entity_poly.pdbx_seq_one_letter_code
_entity_poly.pdbx_strand_id
1 'polypeptide(L)'
;MLAILFGACKDDSGDAVKTIASIDLTTEPTKTEYGIGEPLDLAGLVVTATYADGSTGSVSINQNNTDWDAASTRTGPGSITITIGEQTTQFTVTILTLAQRIDAIKGTAGEKTIYLYADETISTTQSLTVDGLEVILKTPEGSTAERVIAGTAGQSIFSVGYNNNASNNTVKLILDGYITLEGASENPMPLVQVYYHGSALEMKGHSKIANNNYSDIESTNSSNGGGVYLNSNTATGRVSLIMSDYAEISGNKLRKTSAALGGGVYASYADITLKDNAKISNNSVKSSNNTVEGGGVYLVNSTITLKGGPGNAPAISGNKIRSDSSAYGQYAVGGGVSVSTNSIFKMEGGVISNNTIDAPDLVAYSTGAGVNVTGDNGYGQLNGFLNFIKTGGVIYGDMDNAYFNDGNENTIFGRSGKGHALFTRKPASKAYDDNLLDNAAGNISF
;
A
#
# COMPACT_ATOMS: atom_id res chain seq x y z
N MET A 1 -60.07 -72.97 32.22
CA MET A 1 -60.00 -71.58 32.73
C MET A 1 -58.54 -71.21 32.71
N LEU A 2 -58.00 -70.29 31.92
CA LEU A 2 -58.54 -69.13 31.20
C LEU A 2 -57.49 -68.75 30.13
N ALA A 3 -57.94 -68.31 28.95
CA ALA A 3 -57.12 -67.81 27.84
C ALA A 3 -56.79 -66.32 28.01
N ILE A 4 -55.60 -65.87 27.59
CA ILE A 4 -55.30 -64.47 27.14
C ILE A 4 -54.11 -64.58 26.16
N LEU A 5 -54.33 -64.63 24.83
CA LEU A 5 -54.48 -63.54 23.85
C LEU A 5 -53.16 -62.81 23.51
N PHE A 6 -52.63 -63.11 22.32
CA PHE A 6 -51.56 -62.35 21.65
C PHE A 6 -52.05 -60.93 21.35
N GLY A 7 -51.36 -59.92 21.88
CA GLY A 7 -51.50 -58.53 21.51
C GLY A 7 -50.32 -58.10 20.65
N ALA A 8 -50.57 -57.88 19.35
CA ALA A 8 -49.64 -57.19 18.47
C ALA A 8 -49.56 -55.72 18.88
N CYS A 9 -48.35 -55.22 19.12
CA CYS A 9 -48.05 -53.81 18.92
C CYS A 9 -47.07 -53.74 17.75
N LYS A 10 -47.65 -53.35 16.62
CA LYS A 10 -47.01 -52.98 15.37
C LYS A 10 -46.41 -51.60 15.59
N ASP A 11 -45.10 -51.52 15.79
CA ASP A 11 -44.37 -50.26 15.61
C ASP A 11 -44.06 -50.11 14.11
N ASP A 12 -45.09 -49.61 13.40
CA ASP A 12 -44.98 -49.03 12.07
C ASP A 12 -44.39 -47.61 12.19
N SER A 13 -43.08 -47.50 12.37
CA SER A 13 -42.35 -46.38 11.77
C SER A 13 -41.58 -46.93 10.59
N GLY A 14 -42.32 -47.36 9.57
CA GLY A 14 -41.80 -47.66 8.24
C GLY A 14 -41.31 -46.38 7.60
N ASP A 15 -40.16 -45.87 8.06
CA ASP A 15 -39.37 -44.93 7.28
C ASP A 15 -38.71 -45.78 6.19
N ALA A 16 -39.47 -46.04 5.13
CA ALA A 16 -38.94 -46.67 3.93
C ALA A 16 -37.76 -45.79 3.48
N VAL A 17 -36.54 -46.34 3.56
CA VAL A 17 -35.35 -45.68 3.05
C VAL A 17 -35.61 -45.40 1.58
N LYS A 18 -35.93 -44.14 1.25
CA LYS A 18 -36.25 -43.74 -0.11
C LYS A 18 -34.96 -43.66 -0.91
N THR A 19 -34.81 -44.59 -1.85
CA THR A 19 -33.68 -44.57 -2.79
C THR A 19 -33.86 -43.42 -3.78
N ILE A 20 -32.84 -42.57 -3.93
CA ILE A 20 -32.81 -41.49 -4.91
C ILE A 20 -32.61 -42.10 -6.30
N ALA A 21 -33.51 -41.77 -7.24
CA ALA A 21 -33.44 -42.20 -8.63
C ALA A 21 -32.74 -41.18 -9.52
N SER A 22 -32.96 -39.88 -9.28
CA SER A 22 -32.26 -38.78 -9.97
C SER A 22 -32.24 -37.53 -9.09
N ILE A 23 -31.35 -36.59 -9.44
CA ILE A 23 -31.34 -35.24 -8.89
C ILE A 23 -31.31 -34.21 -10.03
N ASP A 24 -32.03 -33.11 -9.86
CA ASP A 24 -32.10 -32.03 -10.84
C ASP A 24 -31.88 -30.66 -10.19
N LEU A 25 -31.16 -29.81 -10.92
CA LEU A 25 -30.97 -28.42 -10.57
C LEU A 25 -32.26 -27.63 -10.89
N THR A 26 -33.00 -27.25 -9.85
CA THR A 26 -34.27 -26.52 -9.99
C THR A 26 -34.07 -25.01 -10.01
N THR A 27 -33.03 -24.52 -9.32
CA THR A 27 -32.64 -23.11 -9.33
C THR A 27 -31.14 -23.01 -9.21
N GLU A 28 -30.51 -22.20 -10.07
CA GLU A 28 -29.07 -21.93 -10.05
C GLU A 28 -28.69 -21.08 -8.82
N PRO A 29 -27.43 -21.18 -8.33
CA PRO A 29 -26.94 -20.26 -7.32
C PRO A 29 -27.00 -18.80 -7.79
N THR A 30 -27.23 -17.86 -6.88
CA THR A 30 -27.29 -16.43 -7.23
C THR A 30 -25.94 -15.86 -7.66
N LYS A 31 -24.83 -16.53 -7.31
CA LYS A 31 -23.47 -16.11 -7.62
C LYS A 31 -22.77 -17.15 -8.48
N THR A 32 -22.36 -16.73 -9.66
CA THR A 32 -21.70 -17.57 -10.68
C THR A 32 -20.30 -17.06 -11.05
N GLU A 33 -19.88 -15.91 -10.52
CA GLU A 33 -18.53 -15.34 -10.72
C GLU A 33 -17.79 -15.26 -9.39
N TYR A 34 -16.55 -15.76 -9.40
CA TYR A 34 -15.70 -15.91 -8.21
C TYR A 34 -14.27 -15.43 -8.50
N GLY A 35 -13.60 -14.89 -7.49
CA GLY A 35 -12.15 -14.70 -7.51
C GLY A 35 -11.40 -16.00 -7.23
N ILE A 36 -10.11 -16.03 -7.57
CA ILE A 36 -9.22 -17.13 -7.19
C ILE A 36 -9.20 -17.25 -5.65
N GLY A 37 -9.38 -18.47 -5.13
CA GLY A 37 -9.43 -18.71 -3.68
C GLY A 37 -10.79 -18.51 -3.03
N GLU A 38 -11.76 -17.90 -3.72
CA GLU A 38 -13.03 -17.51 -3.10
C GLU A 38 -13.86 -18.74 -2.69
N PRO A 39 -14.45 -18.79 -1.49
CA PRO A 39 -15.35 -19.88 -1.12
C PRO A 39 -16.61 -19.91 -1.98
N LEU A 40 -17.07 -21.12 -2.33
CA LEU A 40 -18.33 -21.31 -3.04
C LEU A 40 -19.51 -20.80 -2.21
N ASP A 41 -20.37 -19.99 -2.83
CA ASP A 41 -21.64 -19.55 -2.26
C ASP A 41 -22.79 -20.33 -2.91
N LEU A 42 -23.50 -21.11 -2.09
CA LEU A 42 -24.65 -21.92 -2.52
C LEU A 42 -25.98 -21.20 -2.31
N ALA A 43 -25.99 -19.92 -1.96
CA ALA A 43 -27.22 -19.15 -1.81
C ALA A 43 -28.06 -19.18 -3.10
N GLY A 44 -29.37 -19.37 -2.94
CA GLY A 44 -30.33 -19.49 -4.06
C GLY A 44 -30.33 -20.84 -4.78
N LEU A 45 -29.34 -21.72 -4.54
CA LEU A 45 -29.31 -23.06 -5.11
C LEU A 45 -30.48 -23.90 -4.58
N VAL A 46 -31.25 -24.50 -5.50
CA VAL A 46 -32.27 -25.49 -5.16
C VAL A 46 -32.06 -26.74 -6.00
N VAL A 47 -31.81 -27.87 -5.32
CA VAL A 47 -31.75 -29.20 -5.93
C VAL A 47 -32.96 -30.00 -5.50
N THR A 48 -33.61 -30.64 -6.47
CA THR A 48 -34.76 -31.53 -6.25
C THR A 48 -34.35 -32.96 -6.56
N ALA A 49 -34.57 -33.87 -5.62
CA ALA A 49 -34.43 -35.31 -5.84
C ALA A 49 -35.77 -35.90 -6.28
N THR A 50 -35.71 -36.83 -7.24
CA THR A 50 -36.80 -37.74 -7.55
C THR A 50 -36.45 -39.11 -7.00
N TYR A 51 -37.33 -39.69 -6.19
CA TYR A 51 -37.13 -40.99 -5.55
C TYR A 51 -37.68 -42.13 -6.41
N ALA A 52 -37.25 -43.36 -6.15
CA ALA A 52 -37.69 -44.54 -6.89
C ALA A 52 -39.21 -44.81 -6.80
N ASP A 53 -39.88 -44.28 -5.77
CA ASP A 53 -41.34 -44.33 -5.61
C ASP A 53 -42.08 -43.25 -6.43
N GLY A 54 -41.35 -42.41 -7.17
CA GLY A 54 -41.88 -41.31 -7.97
C GLY A 54 -42.15 -40.03 -7.19
N SER A 55 -41.98 -40.02 -5.86
CA SER A 55 -42.09 -38.79 -5.07
C SER A 55 -40.88 -37.87 -5.31
N THR A 56 -41.06 -36.57 -5.07
CA THR A 56 -40.00 -35.57 -5.21
C THR A 56 -39.83 -34.77 -3.92
N GLY A 57 -38.64 -34.22 -3.71
CA GLY A 57 -38.36 -33.35 -2.57
C GLY A 57 -37.06 -32.57 -2.75
N SER A 58 -36.99 -31.40 -2.12
CA SER A 58 -35.75 -30.61 -2.11
C SER A 58 -34.70 -31.28 -1.22
N VAL A 59 -33.44 -31.25 -1.68
CA VAL A 59 -32.29 -31.76 -0.93
C VAL A 59 -31.37 -30.60 -0.58
N SER A 60 -30.99 -30.50 0.69
CA SER A 60 -30.01 -29.52 1.15
C SER A 60 -28.61 -29.88 0.64
N ILE A 61 -27.98 -28.95 -0.07
CA ILE A 61 -26.63 -29.08 -0.58
C ILE A 61 -25.68 -28.30 0.33
N ASN A 62 -24.56 -28.91 0.69
CA ASN A 62 -23.44 -28.23 1.32
C ASN A 62 -22.16 -28.44 0.50
N GLN A 63 -21.06 -27.84 0.93
CA GLN A 63 -19.80 -27.86 0.19
C GLN A 63 -19.23 -29.28 -0.01
N ASN A 64 -19.49 -30.24 0.90
CA ASN A 64 -19.04 -31.62 0.75
C ASN A 64 -19.80 -32.39 -0.35
N ASN A 65 -20.92 -31.84 -0.82
CA ASN A 65 -21.64 -32.38 -1.96
C ASN A 65 -21.09 -31.86 -3.28
N THR A 66 -20.12 -30.94 -3.29
CA THR A 66 -19.59 -30.36 -4.52
C THR A 66 -18.13 -30.74 -4.75
N ASP A 67 -17.68 -30.67 -6.00
CA ASP A 67 -16.27 -30.80 -6.38
C ASP A 67 -15.52 -29.46 -6.33
N TRP A 68 -16.05 -28.46 -5.62
CA TRP A 68 -15.43 -27.14 -5.52
C TRP A 68 -14.10 -27.20 -4.80
N ASP A 69 -13.04 -26.86 -5.53
CA ASP A 69 -11.70 -26.69 -4.98
C ASP A 69 -11.35 -25.20 -4.90
N ALA A 70 -11.45 -24.63 -3.69
CA ALA A 70 -11.05 -23.25 -3.43
C ALA A 70 -9.54 -23.03 -3.61
N ALA A 71 -8.70 -24.08 -3.58
CA ALA A 71 -7.27 -23.94 -3.82
C ALA A 71 -6.91 -23.88 -5.32
N SER A 72 -7.88 -24.13 -6.21
CA SER A 72 -7.67 -24.07 -7.64
C SER A 72 -7.34 -22.64 -8.09
N THR A 73 -6.27 -22.51 -8.88
CA THR A 73 -5.88 -21.26 -9.53
C THR A 73 -6.35 -21.18 -10.99
N ARG A 74 -7.20 -22.13 -11.43
CA ARG A 74 -7.70 -22.18 -12.80
C ARG A 74 -8.72 -21.07 -13.02
N THR A 75 -8.47 -20.23 -14.02
CA THR A 75 -9.34 -19.12 -14.40
C THR A 75 -10.22 -19.47 -15.60
N GLY A 76 -11.28 -18.70 -15.81
CA GLY A 76 -12.25 -18.88 -16.88
C GLY A 76 -13.44 -19.76 -16.50
N PRO A 77 -14.27 -20.15 -17.47
CA PRO A 77 -15.48 -20.93 -17.23
C PRO A 77 -15.15 -22.33 -16.72
N GLY A 78 -16.03 -22.86 -15.88
CA GLY A 78 -15.98 -24.22 -15.36
C GLY A 78 -17.39 -24.71 -14.99
N SER A 79 -17.50 -26.01 -14.76
CA SER A 79 -18.69 -26.61 -14.14
C SER A 79 -18.33 -27.11 -12.75
N ILE A 80 -19.30 -27.00 -11.85
CA ILE A 80 -19.26 -27.55 -10.50
C ILE A 80 -20.26 -28.70 -10.45
N THR A 81 -19.78 -29.87 -10.05
CA THR A 81 -20.57 -31.09 -9.93
C THR A 81 -21.12 -31.23 -8.52
N ILE A 82 -22.43 -31.36 -8.41
CA ILE A 82 -23.13 -31.72 -7.18
C ILE A 82 -23.35 -33.23 -7.19
N THR A 83 -22.94 -33.92 -6.12
CA THR A 83 -23.10 -35.37 -5.96
C THR A 83 -23.93 -35.70 -4.72
N ILE A 84 -24.98 -36.51 -4.91
CA ILE A 84 -25.79 -37.09 -3.84
C ILE A 84 -25.94 -38.59 -4.11
N GLY A 85 -25.27 -39.41 -3.30
CA GLY A 85 -25.19 -40.85 -3.55
C GLY A 85 -24.48 -41.11 -4.88
N GLU A 86 -25.15 -41.82 -5.79
CA GLU A 86 -24.64 -42.11 -7.14
C GLU A 86 -25.12 -41.10 -8.20
N GLN A 87 -25.97 -40.14 -7.82
CA GLN A 87 -26.57 -39.19 -8.74
C GLN A 87 -25.80 -37.88 -8.75
N THR A 88 -25.66 -37.29 -9.93
CA THR A 88 -24.93 -36.04 -10.14
C THR A 88 -25.72 -35.04 -10.95
N THR A 89 -25.59 -33.76 -10.63
CA THR A 89 -26.02 -32.64 -11.47
C THR A 89 -24.95 -31.55 -11.48
N GLN A 90 -25.01 -30.57 -12.37
CA GLN A 90 -23.97 -29.56 -12.52
C GLN A 90 -24.54 -28.15 -12.74
N PHE A 91 -23.79 -27.14 -12.33
CA PHE A 91 -24.01 -25.74 -12.71
C PHE A 91 -22.69 -25.10 -13.14
N THR A 92 -22.75 -23.97 -13.82
CA THR A 92 -21.57 -23.29 -14.36
C THR A 92 -21.13 -22.13 -13.47
N VAL A 93 -19.81 -21.91 -13.45
CA VAL A 93 -19.16 -20.80 -12.74
C VAL A 93 -18.03 -20.24 -13.61
N THR A 94 -17.63 -18.99 -13.33
CA THR A 94 -16.44 -18.39 -13.94
C THR A 94 -15.50 -17.89 -12.85
N ILE A 95 -14.24 -18.32 -12.90
CA ILE A 95 -13.20 -17.81 -12.00
C ILE A 95 -12.45 -16.67 -12.69
N LEU A 96 -12.45 -15.50 -12.07
CA LEU A 96 -11.87 -14.26 -12.59
C LEU A 96 -10.57 -13.91 -11.86
N THR A 97 -9.59 -13.42 -12.61
CA THR A 97 -8.39 -12.79 -12.02
C THR A 97 -8.75 -11.45 -11.39
N LEU A 98 -7.91 -10.95 -10.50
CA LEU A 98 -8.01 -9.61 -9.94
C LEU A 98 -8.11 -8.53 -11.03
N ALA A 99 -7.29 -8.63 -12.08
CA ALA A 99 -7.34 -7.69 -13.21
C ALA A 99 -8.73 -7.69 -13.89
N GLN A 100 -9.31 -8.86 -14.15
CA GLN A 100 -10.67 -8.96 -14.72
C GLN A 100 -11.73 -8.40 -13.78
N ARG A 101 -11.61 -8.67 -12.47
CA ARG A 101 -12.53 -8.13 -11.45
C ARG A 101 -12.43 -6.60 -11.36
N ILE A 102 -11.23 -6.02 -11.47
CA ILE A 102 -11.02 -4.57 -11.52
C ILE A 102 -11.59 -3.99 -12.83
N ASP A 103 -11.34 -4.63 -13.97
CA ASP A 103 -11.85 -4.21 -15.28
C ASP A 103 -13.38 -4.10 -15.30
N ALA A 104 -14.07 -5.01 -14.60
CA ALA A 104 -15.52 -5.00 -14.48
C ALA A 104 -16.08 -3.79 -13.69
N ILE A 105 -15.29 -3.21 -12.78
CA ILE A 105 -15.76 -2.14 -11.88
C ILE A 105 -15.19 -0.76 -12.20
N LYS A 106 -14.00 -0.68 -12.83
CA LYS A 106 -13.25 0.58 -12.97
C LYS A 106 -13.91 1.62 -13.89
N GLY A 107 -14.93 1.22 -14.64
CA GLY A 107 -15.72 2.08 -15.53
C GLY A 107 -16.91 2.77 -14.85
N THR A 108 -17.15 2.57 -13.56
CA THR A 108 -18.34 3.10 -12.87
C THR A 108 -17.99 3.71 -11.52
N ALA A 109 -18.47 4.92 -11.25
CA ALA A 109 -18.28 5.61 -9.98
C ALA A 109 -18.90 4.87 -8.78
N GLY A 110 -18.54 5.32 -7.58
CA GLY A 110 -18.97 4.76 -6.30
C GLY A 110 -17.97 3.79 -5.72
N GLU A 111 -18.27 3.35 -4.49
CA GLU A 111 -17.46 2.39 -3.74
C GLU A 111 -17.61 0.98 -4.33
N LYS A 112 -16.47 0.32 -4.53
CA LYS A 112 -16.35 -1.02 -5.10
C LYS A 112 -15.36 -1.83 -4.26
N THR A 113 -15.84 -2.89 -3.63
CA THR A 113 -14.98 -3.76 -2.80
C THR A 113 -14.67 -5.06 -3.54
N ILE A 114 -13.40 -5.45 -3.55
CA ILE A 114 -12.90 -6.74 -4.02
C ILE A 114 -12.18 -7.43 -2.88
N TYR A 115 -12.64 -8.64 -2.55
CA TYR A 115 -11.97 -9.50 -1.57
C TYR A 115 -10.88 -10.35 -2.23
N LEU A 116 -9.72 -10.45 -1.61
CA LEU A 116 -8.62 -11.32 -2.04
C LEU A 116 -8.52 -12.55 -1.15
N TYR A 117 -8.65 -13.72 -1.76
CA TYR A 117 -8.59 -15.01 -1.06
C TYR A 117 -7.32 -15.80 -1.36
N ALA A 118 -6.60 -15.45 -2.43
CA ALA A 118 -5.31 -16.02 -2.83
C ALA A 118 -4.37 -14.94 -3.35
N ASP A 119 -3.10 -15.29 -3.54
CA ASP A 119 -2.12 -14.45 -4.22
C ASP A 119 -2.44 -14.35 -5.71
N GLU A 120 -2.24 -13.18 -6.29
CA GLU A 120 -2.57 -12.90 -7.69
C GLU A 120 -1.47 -12.05 -8.36
N THR A 121 -1.47 -12.03 -9.69
CA THR A 121 -0.53 -11.23 -10.49
C THR A 121 -1.27 -10.24 -11.36
N ILE A 122 -0.76 -9.01 -11.44
CA ILE A 122 -1.20 -7.98 -12.38
C ILE A 122 -0.07 -7.72 -13.38
N SER A 123 -0.29 -8.14 -14.62
CA SER A 123 0.69 -8.02 -15.70
C SER A 123 0.57 -6.72 -16.51
N THR A 124 -0.48 -5.94 -16.27
CA THR A 124 -0.74 -4.67 -16.94
C THR A 124 -1.25 -3.65 -15.93
N THR A 125 -0.75 -2.41 -16.00
CA THR A 125 -1.18 -1.32 -15.11
C THR A 125 -2.71 -1.20 -15.07
N GLN A 126 -3.27 -1.28 -13.86
CA GLN A 126 -4.68 -1.03 -13.61
C GLN A 126 -4.90 0.47 -13.43
N SER A 127 -5.37 1.12 -14.50
CA SER A 127 -5.70 2.54 -14.52
C SER A 127 -7.10 2.80 -14.00
N LEU A 128 -7.20 3.47 -12.86
CA LEU A 128 -8.43 3.91 -12.23
C LEU A 128 -8.63 5.41 -12.54
N THR A 129 -9.66 5.76 -13.30
CA THR A 129 -9.76 7.11 -13.91
C THR A 129 -11.13 7.77 -13.80
N VAL A 130 -12.16 7.03 -13.35
CA VAL A 130 -13.54 7.52 -13.26
C VAL A 130 -13.70 8.38 -12.02
N ASP A 131 -14.19 9.61 -12.17
CA ASP A 131 -14.47 10.49 -11.04
C ASP A 131 -15.45 9.86 -10.05
N GLY A 132 -15.15 9.98 -8.75
CA GLY A 132 -15.93 9.37 -7.67
C GLY A 132 -15.78 7.85 -7.56
N LEU A 133 -14.86 7.23 -8.30
CA LEU A 133 -14.54 5.81 -8.14
C LEU A 133 -13.69 5.58 -6.88
N GLU A 134 -14.14 4.68 -6.03
CA GLU A 134 -13.40 4.19 -4.87
C GLU A 134 -13.25 2.67 -4.96
N VAL A 135 -12.03 2.19 -5.19
CA VAL A 135 -11.73 0.75 -5.25
C VAL A 135 -11.08 0.33 -3.93
N ILE A 136 -11.70 -0.62 -3.25
CA ILE A 136 -11.22 -1.20 -2.00
C ILE A 136 -10.77 -2.63 -2.28
N LEU A 137 -9.47 -2.89 -2.09
CA LEU A 137 -8.90 -4.23 -2.11
C LEU A 137 -8.69 -4.67 -0.67
N LYS A 138 -9.34 -5.77 -0.27
CA LYS A 138 -9.36 -6.18 1.14
C LYS A 138 -9.25 -7.70 1.34
N THR A 139 -8.62 -8.12 2.43
CA THR A 139 -8.69 -9.52 2.87
C THR A 139 -10.02 -9.82 3.60
N PRO A 140 -10.54 -11.05 3.57
CA PRO A 140 -11.76 -11.41 4.30
C PRO A 140 -11.69 -11.02 5.78
N GLU A 141 -12.84 -10.70 6.37
CA GLU A 141 -12.92 -10.32 7.78
C GLU A 141 -12.34 -11.40 8.68
N GLY A 142 -11.51 -11.00 9.66
CA GLY A 142 -10.81 -11.92 10.55
C GLY A 142 -9.61 -12.65 9.95
N SER A 143 -9.37 -12.57 8.64
CA SER A 143 -8.19 -13.18 8.00
C SER A 143 -6.92 -12.41 8.38
N THR A 144 -5.88 -13.15 8.77
CA THR A 144 -4.50 -12.63 8.96
C THR A 144 -3.54 -13.13 7.89
N ALA A 145 -4.05 -13.85 6.89
CA ALA A 145 -3.22 -14.42 5.85
C ALA A 145 -2.87 -13.33 4.83
N GLU A 146 -1.58 -13.12 4.62
CA GLU A 146 -1.08 -12.17 3.62
C GLU A 146 -1.53 -12.59 2.22
N ARG A 147 -1.94 -11.60 1.42
CA ARG A 147 -2.33 -11.76 0.02
C ARG A 147 -1.48 -10.84 -0.82
N VAL A 148 -0.61 -11.46 -1.62
CA VAL A 148 0.33 -10.76 -2.47
C VAL A 148 -0.32 -10.49 -3.82
N ILE A 149 -0.30 -9.22 -4.24
CA ILE A 149 -0.58 -8.78 -5.59
C ILE A 149 0.78 -8.46 -6.22
N ALA A 150 1.31 -9.41 -6.98
CA ALA A 150 2.60 -9.25 -7.64
C ALA A 150 2.44 -8.44 -8.94
N GLY A 151 3.24 -7.40 -9.10
CA GLY A 151 3.39 -6.68 -10.36
C GLY A 151 4.41 -7.36 -11.28
N THR A 152 4.38 -7.00 -12.57
CA THR A 152 5.42 -7.39 -13.53
C THR A 152 6.42 -6.26 -13.78
N ALA A 153 7.63 -6.58 -14.21
CA ALA A 153 8.68 -5.59 -14.44
C ALA A 153 8.29 -4.55 -15.50
N GLY A 154 8.72 -3.30 -15.30
CA GLY A 154 8.57 -2.22 -16.27
C GLY A 154 7.28 -1.40 -16.15
N GLN A 155 6.40 -1.72 -15.20
CA GLN A 155 5.10 -1.06 -15.04
C GLN A 155 4.72 -0.87 -13.57
N SER A 156 3.88 0.13 -13.32
CA SER A 156 3.14 0.27 -12.07
C SER A 156 2.02 -0.78 -12.01
N ILE A 157 1.68 -1.26 -10.82
CA ILE A 157 0.49 -2.09 -10.62
C ILE A 157 -0.77 -1.24 -10.78
N PHE A 158 -0.79 -0.08 -10.12
CA PHE A 158 -1.92 0.85 -10.14
C PHE A 158 -1.53 2.25 -10.62
N SER A 159 -2.41 2.85 -11.41
CA SER A 159 -2.39 4.27 -11.74
C SER A 159 -3.74 4.87 -11.38
N VAL A 160 -3.74 5.77 -10.39
CA VAL A 160 -4.95 6.34 -9.78
C VAL A 160 -5.09 7.79 -10.21
N GLY A 161 -6.21 8.15 -10.84
CA GLY A 161 -6.49 9.52 -11.28
C GLY A 161 -5.80 9.94 -12.59
N TYR A 162 -5.31 8.99 -13.39
CA TYR A 162 -4.59 9.31 -14.63
C TYR A 162 -5.53 9.79 -15.74
N ASN A 163 -5.71 11.11 -15.87
CA ASN A 163 -6.14 11.74 -17.12
C ASN A 163 -5.78 13.24 -17.11
N ASN A 164 -5.15 13.73 -18.19
CA ASN A 164 -4.78 15.15 -18.34
C ASN A 164 -5.99 16.07 -18.67
N ASN A 165 -7.22 15.52 -18.65
CA ASN A 165 -8.37 16.19 -19.23
C ASN A 165 -9.67 15.82 -18.48
N ALA A 166 -9.84 16.34 -17.27
CA ALA A 166 -11.14 16.69 -16.67
C ALA A 166 -10.89 17.34 -15.30
N SER A 167 -11.39 18.55 -15.13
CA SER A 167 -11.51 19.21 -13.84
C SER A 167 -12.32 18.34 -12.86
N ASN A 168 -11.64 17.86 -11.80
CA ASN A 168 -12.19 17.27 -10.56
C ASN A 168 -12.26 15.73 -10.42
N ASN A 169 -11.45 14.95 -11.14
CA ASN A 169 -11.41 13.49 -10.90
C ASN A 169 -10.89 13.13 -9.49
N THR A 170 -11.79 12.78 -8.58
CA THR A 170 -11.48 12.23 -7.26
C THR A 170 -11.52 10.70 -7.31
N VAL A 171 -10.37 10.08 -7.57
CA VAL A 171 -10.25 8.62 -7.64
C VAL A 171 -9.52 8.11 -6.41
N LYS A 172 -10.01 7.01 -5.82
CA LYS A 172 -9.43 6.45 -4.60
C LYS A 172 -9.12 4.97 -4.74
N LEU A 173 -7.91 4.60 -4.33
CA LEU A 173 -7.51 3.20 -4.12
C LEU A 173 -7.31 2.99 -2.62
N ILE A 174 -7.94 1.96 -2.06
CA ILE A 174 -7.79 1.55 -0.67
C ILE A 174 -7.23 0.14 -0.61
N LEU A 175 -6.15 -0.04 0.14
CA LEU A 175 -5.62 -1.34 0.56
C LEU A 175 -5.99 -1.54 2.03
N ASP A 176 -6.74 -2.61 2.33
CA ASP A 176 -7.24 -2.88 3.69
C ASP A 176 -6.98 -4.34 4.09
N GLY A 177 -6.63 -4.58 5.35
CA GLY A 177 -6.24 -5.90 5.84
C GLY A 177 -4.82 -6.29 5.45
N TYR A 178 -4.59 -7.56 5.11
CA TYR A 178 -3.25 -8.12 4.88
C TYR A 178 -2.88 -8.18 3.39
N ILE A 179 -3.06 -7.06 2.68
CA ILE A 179 -2.76 -6.95 1.24
C ILE A 179 -1.34 -6.44 1.02
N THR A 180 -0.53 -7.15 0.25
CA THR A 180 0.82 -6.70 -0.12
C THR A 180 0.90 -6.49 -1.62
N LEU A 181 1.13 -5.24 -2.04
CA LEU A 181 1.58 -4.95 -3.41
C LEU A 181 3.08 -5.21 -3.48
N GLU A 182 3.48 -6.22 -4.24
CA GLU A 182 4.88 -6.61 -4.38
C GLU A 182 5.39 -6.31 -5.78
N GLY A 183 6.55 -5.66 -5.86
CA GLY A 183 7.20 -5.36 -7.13
C GLY A 183 8.00 -6.51 -7.69
N ALA A 184 8.11 -6.55 -9.02
CA ALA A 184 9.05 -7.43 -9.69
C ALA A 184 10.50 -6.95 -9.50
N SER A 185 11.45 -7.87 -9.67
CA SER A 185 12.85 -7.51 -9.88
C SER A 185 13.02 -6.65 -11.13
N GLU A 186 13.94 -5.70 -11.08
CA GLU A 186 14.24 -4.77 -12.18
C GLU A 186 13.05 -3.91 -12.63
N ASN A 187 12.17 -3.51 -11.70
CA ASN A 187 11.09 -2.60 -12.01
C ASN A 187 11.47 -1.11 -11.79
N PRO A 188 11.65 -0.29 -12.84
CA PRO A 188 12.01 1.12 -12.71
C PRO A 188 10.82 2.02 -12.31
N MET A 189 9.60 1.48 -12.24
CA MET A 189 8.39 2.23 -11.99
C MET A 189 7.95 2.09 -10.53
N PRO A 190 7.40 3.14 -9.90
CA PRO A 190 6.66 2.99 -8.65
C PRO A 190 5.55 1.94 -8.81
N LEU A 191 5.23 1.20 -7.75
CA LEU A 191 4.12 0.24 -7.77
C LEU A 191 2.76 0.92 -7.86
N VAL A 192 2.63 2.09 -7.22
CA VAL A 192 1.41 2.89 -7.26
C VAL A 192 1.74 4.32 -7.65
N GLN A 193 1.01 4.82 -8.65
CA GLN A 193 1.06 6.21 -9.03
C GLN A 193 -0.29 6.86 -8.74
N VAL A 194 -0.28 8.02 -8.08
CA VAL A 194 -1.48 8.81 -7.80
C VAL A 194 -1.32 10.17 -8.43
N TYR A 195 -2.27 10.52 -9.29
CA TYR A 195 -2.22 11.68 -10.14
C TYR A 195 -3.46 12.56 -9.98
N TYR A 196 -3.23 13.87 -9.94
CA TYR A 196 -4.23 14.94 -10.14
C TYR A 196 -5.45 14.98 -9.19
N HIS A 197 -6.06 16.18 -9.14
CA HIS A 197 -7.46 16.43 -8.77
C HIS A 197 -8.00 15.82 -7.46
N GLY A 198 -7.17 15.68 -6.42
CA GLY A 198 -7.63 15.14 -5.13
C GLY A 198 -7.65 13.62 -5.05
N SER A 199 -7.10 12.92 -6.05
CA SER A 199 -6.98 11.46 -6.02
C SER A 199 -6.15 10.99 -4.82
N ALA A 200 -6.45 9.78 -4.34
CA ALA A 200 -5.94 9.30 -3.06
C ALA A 200 -5.55 7.83 -3.09
N LEU A 201 -4.48 7.53 -2.36
CA LEU A 201 -4.13 6.18 -1.91
C LEU A 201 -4.34 6.11 -0.39
N GLU A 202 -5.13 5.15 0.06
CA GLU A 202 -5.32 4.86 1.49
C GLU A 202 -4.84 3.44 1.81
N MET A 203 -3.99 3.29 2.81
CA MET A 203 -3.46 2.02 3.28
C MET A 203 -3.85 1.82 4.75
N LYS A 204 -4.53 0.70 5.03
CA LYS A 204 -5.06 0.33 6.36
C LYS A 204 -4.65 -1.10 6.73
N GLY A 205 -4.97 -1.51 7.96
CA GLY A 205 -4.69 -2.85 8.44
C GLY A 205 -3.19 -3.14 8.45
N HIS A 206 -2.79 -4.24 7.82
CA HIS A 206 -1.39 -4.66 7.65
C HIS A 206 -0.95 -4.56 6.19
N SER A 207 -1.57 -3.66 5.42
CA SER A 207 -1.30 -3.54 3.99
C SER A 207 0.12 -3.04 3.73
N LYS A 208 0.74 -3.54 2.66
CA LYS A 208 2.12 -3.21 2.29
C LYS A 208 2.26 -2.79 0.84
N ILE A 209 3.19 -1.88 0.58
CA ILE A 209 3.76 -1.65 -0.76
C ILE A 209 5.25 -1.89 -0.63
N ALA A 210 5.70 -3.03 -1.16
CA ALA A 210 6.99 -3.57 -0.79
C ALA A 210 7.80 -4.17 -1.93
N ASN A 211 9.10 -4.27 -1.65
CA ASN A 211 10.08 -5.04 -2.43
C ASN A 211 10.17 -4.67 -3.91
N ASN A 212 9.75 -3.46 -4.31
CA ASN A 212 9.98 -2.99 -5.66
C ASN A 212 11.47 -2.72 -5.86
N ASN A 213 12.15 -3.64 -6.51
CA ASN A 213 13.60 -3.63 -6.60
C ASN A 213 14.06 -3.31 -8.01
N TYR A 214 14.89 -2.29 -8.14
CA TYR A 214 15.59 -1.95 -9.37
C TYR A 214 17.09 -2.10 -9.11
N SER A 215 17.69 -3.26 -9.41
CA SER A 215 19.05 -3.62 -8.93
C SER A 215 20.15 -3.46 -9.97
N ASP A 216 19.90 -3.72 -11.26
CA ASP A 216 20.97 -4.08 -12.20
C ASP A 216 21.18 -3.12 -13.37
N ILE A 217 20.22 -2.23 -13.65
CA ILE A 217 20.35 -1.23 -14.73
C ILE A 217 20.10 0.16 -14.16
N GLU A 218 20.92 1.13 -14.53
CA GLU A 218 20.65 2.52 -14.15
C GLU A 218 19.59 3.12 -15.08
N SER A 219 18.48 3.59 -14.51
CA SER A 219 17.41 4.19 -15.31
C SER A 219 17.74 5.64 -15.65
N THR A 220 17.35 6.06 -16.86
CA THR A 220 17.24 7.48 -17.24
C THR A 220 15.80 8.01 -17.09
N ASN A 221 14.85 7.17 -16.67
CA ASN A 221 13.44 7.55 -16.55
C ASN A 221 13.24 8.66 -15.51
N SER A 222 12.27 9.52 -15.79
CA SER A 222 11.88 10.64 -14.91
C SER A 222 11.11 10.20 -13.67
N SER A 223 10.47 9.02 -13.70
CA SER A 223 9.66 8.48 -12.59
C SER A 223 10.47 8.30 -11.32
N ASN A 224 10.05 8.94 -10.22
CA ASN A 224 10.65 8.88 -8.89
C ASN A 224 9.74 8.08 -7.95
N GLY A 225 10.15 7.81 -6.70
CA GLY A 225 9.35 7.00 -5.77
C GLY A 225 9.52 5.51 -6.03
N GLY A 226 10.35 4.81 -5.24
CA GLY A 226 10.53 3.37 -5.42
C GLY A 226 9.28 2.56 -5.15
N GLY A 227 8.40 2.98 -4.23
CA GLY A 227 7.11 2.34 -3.97
C GLY A 227 5.93 3.15 -4.52
N VAL A 228 5.83 4.42 -4.11
CA VAL A 228 4.69 5.29 -4.39
C VAL A 228 5.13 6.61 -5.01
N TYR A 229 4.43 7.03 -6.05
CA TYR A 229 4.60 8.33 -6.68
C TYR A 229 3.31 9.15 -6.61
N LEU A 230 3.38 10.30 -5.97
CA LEU A 230 2.26 11.23 -5.82
C LEU A 230 2.57 12.51 -6.61
N ASN A 231 1.72 12.87 -7.57
CA ASN A 231 1.89 14.14 -8.28
C ASN A 231 0.57 14.76 -8.75
N SER A 232 0.23 15.95 -8.24
CA SER A 232 -0.93 16.71 -8.74
C SER A 232 -0.59 17.74 -9.83
N ASN A 233 0.68 18.12 -10.00
CA ASN A 233 1.12 19.28 -10.82
C ASN A 233 0.49 20.64 -10.44
N THR A 234 -0.46 20.71 -9.51
CA THR A 234 -1.13 21.94 -9.07
C THR A 234 -1.35 21.97 -7.56
N ALA A 235 -1.32 23.18 -6.97
CA ALA A 235 -1.64 23.40 -5.57
C ALA A 235 -3.15 23.24 -5.26
N THR A 236 -4.02 23.39 -6.25
CA THR A 236 -5.47 23.17 -6.13
C THR A 236 -5.82 21.72 -6.51
N GLY A 237 -6.31 20.92 -5.56
CA GLY A 237 -6.58 19.49 -5.79
C GLY A 237 -5.35 18.60 -5.60
N ARG A 238 -4.64 18.80 -4.48
CA ARG A 238 -3.47 17.99 -4.08
C ARG A 238 -3.88 16.52 -3.95
N VAL A 239 -3.01 15.62 -4.40
CA VAL A 239 -3.21 14.18 -4.20
C VAL A 239 -2.87 13.80 -2.77
N SER A 240 -3.35 12.65 -2.28
CA SER A 240 -3.08 12.24 -0.90
C SER A 240 -2.63 10.80 -0.75
N LEU A 241 -1.82 10.57 0.29
CA LEU A 241 -1.47 9.26 0.83
C LEU A 241 -1.82 9.23 2.31
N ILE A 242 -2.68 8.31 2.72
CA ILE A 242 -3.06 8.10 4.11
C ILE A 242 -2.66 6.68 4.51
N MET A 243 -1.82 6.55 5.53
CA MET A 243 -1.40 5.27 6.08
C MET A 243 -1.83 5.17 7.55
N SER A 244 -2.48 4.07 7.92
CA SER A 244 -2.98 3.82 9.27
C SER A 244 -2.76 2.40 9.75
N ASP A 245 -3.17 2.13 10.99
CA ASP A 245 -3.02 0.83 11.64
C ASP A 245 -1.56 0.38 11.63
N TYR A 246 -1.21 -0.65 10.86
CA TYR A 246 0.14 -1.18 10.67
C TYR A 246 0.58 -1.15 9.20
N ALA A 247 -0.02 -0.28 8.38
CA ALA A 247 0.31 -0.14 6.98
C ALA A 247 1.78 0.24 6.76
N GLU A 248 2.41 -0.33 5.74
CA GLU A 248 3.85 -0.20 5.53
C GLU A 248 4.24 0.04 4.06
N ILE A 249 5.11 1.01 3.82
CA ILE A 249 5.83 1.15 2.55
C ILE A 249 7.28 0.79 2.82
N SER A 250 7.73 -0.38 2.34
CA SER A 250 9.03 -0.92 2.76
C SER A 250 9.83 -1.71 1.76
N GLY A 251 11.16 -1.67 1.90
CA GLY A 251 12.05 -2.51 1.10
C GLY A 251 12.13 -2.10 -0.38
N ASN A 252 11.53 -0.97 -0.76
CA ASN A 252 11.56 -0.47 -2.13
C ASN A 252 12.95 0.12 -2.41
N LYS A 253 13.50 -0.16 -3.60
CA LYS A 253 14.85 0.24 -4.01
C LYS A 253 14.81 0.94 -5.35
N LEU A 254 15.14 2.23 -5.36
CA LEU A 254 15.27 3.03 -6.57
C LEU A 254 16.75 3.21 -6.94
N ARG A 255 17.13 2.93 -8.19
CA ARG A 255 18.48 3.18 -8.71
C ARG A 255 18.45 4.00 -10.00
N LYS A 256 19.27 5.04 -10.14
CA LYS A 256 19.30 5.90 -11.34
C LYS A 256 20.70 6.37 -11.74
N THR A 257 20.85 6.75 -13.01
CA THR A 257 21.97 7.60 -13.49
C THR A 257 21.74 9.07 -13.11
N SER A 258 20.47 9.49 -13.11
CA SER A 258 20.02 10.86 -12.90
C SER A 258 19.63 11.10 -11.43
N ALA A 259 19.03 12.26 -11.15
CA ALA A 259 18.55 12.59 -9.81
C ALA A 259 17.56 11.51 -9.33
N ALA A 260 17.80 10.99 -8.13
CA ALA A 260 17.03 9.90 -7.55
C ALA A 260 16.33 10.38 -6.28
N LEU A 261 15.00 10.48 -6.33
CA LEU A 261 14.20 11.15 -5.32
C LEU A 261 13.15 10.18 -4.77
N GLY A 262 13.08 10.01 -3.44
CA GLY A 262 12.06 9.19 -2.80
C GLY A 262 12.29 7.68 -2.98
N GLY A 263 13.04 7.04 -2.09
CA GLY A 263 13.21 5.57 -2.16
C GLY A 263 11.92 4.82 -1.87
N GLY A 264 11.12 5.28 -0.91
CA GLY A 264 9.76 4.78 -0.67
C GLY A 264 8.72 5.61 -1.41
N VAL A 265 8.65 6.91 -1.08
CA VAL A 265 7.61 7.82 -1.57
C VAL A 265 8.23 9.07 -2.19
N TYR A 266 7.77 9.42 -3.40
CA TYR A 266 7.97 10.73 -3.99
C TYR A 266 6.67 11.52 -3.95
N ALA A 267 6.72 12.77 -3.51
CA ALA A 267 5.54 13.63 -3.38
C ALA A 267 5.73 15.00 -4.01
N SER A 268 4.84 15.35 -4.95
CA SER A 268 4.75 16.65 -5.60
C SER A 268 3.31 17.17 -5.55
N TYR A 269 3.09 18.30 -4.87
CA TYR A 269 1.73 18.80 -4.59
C TYR A 269 0.83 17.74 -3.93
N ALA A 270 1.33 17.15 -2.85
CA ALA A 270 0.69 16.03 -2.18
C ALA A 270 0.59 16.22 -0.65
N ASP A 271 -0.43 15.63 -0.05
CA ASP A 271 -0.58 15.54 1.41
C ASP A 271 -0.44 14.09 1.87
N ILE A 272 0.58 13.85 2.69
CA ILE A 272 0.88 12.55 3.26
C ILE A 272 0.54 12.56 4.76
N THR A 273 -0.21 11.57 5.22
CA THR A 273 -0.50 11.37 6.65
C THR A 273 -0.13 9.96 7.06
N LEU A 274 0.77 9.84 8.04
CA LEU A 274 1.04 8.58 8.76
C LEU A 274 0.42 8.70 10.14
N LYS A 275 -0.43 7.76 10.51
CA LYS A 275 -1.02 7.66 11.85
C LYS A 275 -0.89 6.25 12.40
N ASP A 276 -1.31 6.06 13.65
CA ASP A 276 -1.26 4.79 14.36
C ASP A 276 0.16 4.21 14.39
N ASN A 277 0.39 3.00 13.87
CA ASN A 277 1.70 2.35 13.80
C ASN A 277 2.21 2.22 12.36
N ALA A 278 1.70 3.05 11.44
CA ALA A 278 2.10 3.04 10.04
C ALA A 278 3.59 3.35 9.86
N LYS A 279 4.23 2.71 8.87
CA LYS A 279 5.69 2.80 8.67
C LYS A 279 6.09 3.08 7.23
N ILE A 280 7.10 3.93 7.06
CA ILE A 280 7.88 4.01 5.82
C ILE A 280 9.29 3.56 6.17
N SER A 281 9.62 2.30 5.83
CA SER A 281 10.77 1.63 6.41
C SER A 281 11.68 0.94 5.39
N ASN A 282 12.99 0.89 5.65
CA ASN A 282 13.92 0.07 4.87
C ASN A 282 13.90 0.33 3.35
N ASN A 283 13.46 1.51 2.93
CA ASN A 283 13.51 1.89 1.53
C ASN A 283 14.90 2.44 1.22
N SER A 284 15.34 2.29 -0.03
CA SER A 284 16.64 2.79 -0.45
C SER A 284 16.59 3.48 -1.79
N VAL A 285 17.44 4.48 -1.93
CA VAL A 285 17.62 5.18 -3.20
C VAL A 285 19.10 5.34 -3.47
N LYS A 286 19.49 5.11 -4.73
CA LYS A 286 20.86 5.22 -5.19
C LYS A 286 20.93 6.02 -6.50
N SER A 287 21.88 6.94 -6.61
CA SER A 287 22.28 7.53 -7.90
C SER A 287 23.77 7.35 -8.12
N SER A 288 24.16 7.04 -9.35
CA SER A 288 25.58 6.90 -9.73
C SER A 288 26.25 8.22 -10.06
N ASN A 289 25.50 9.21 -10.56
CA ASN A 289 26.08 10.42 -11.14
C ASN A 289 25.36 11.72 -10.73
N ASN A 290 24.38 11.65 -9.84
CA ASN A 290 23.57 12.82 -9.51
C ASN A 290 23.14 12.90 -8.04
N THR A 291 22.39 13.96 -7.74
CA THR A 291 21.74 14.25 -6.48
C THR A 291 20.81 13.12 -6.05
N VAL A 292 20.81 12.84 -4.74
CA VAL A 292 19.96 11.80 -4.14
C VAL A 292 19.25 12.35 -2.91
N GLU A 293 17.94 12.21 -2.87
CA GLU A 293 17.13 12.78 -1.79
C GLU A 293 16.01 11.87 -1.32
N GLY A 294 15.74 11.90 -0.01
CA GLY A 294 14.56 11.23 0.57
C GLY A 294 14.62 9.71 0.46
N GLY A 295 15.45 9.04 1.25
CA GLY A 295 15.51 7.57 1.21
C GLY A 295 14.18 6.91 1.55
N GLY A 296 13.47 7.45 2.54
CA GLY A 296 12.07 7.12 2.78
C GLY A 296 11.15 7.98 1.92
N VAL A 297 11.16 9.30 2.15
CA VAL A 297 10.22 10.25 1.56
C VAL A 297 10.95 11.47 0.99
N TYR A 298 10.60 11.86 -0.23
CA TYR A 298 10.94 13.16 -0.81
C TYR A 298 9.69 14.03 -1.01
N LEU A 299 9.75 15.29 -0.61
CA LEU A 299 8.66 16.26 -0.71
C LEU A 299 9.06 17.47 -1.53
N VAL A 300 8.21 17.87 -2.48
CA VAL A 300 8.23 19.17 -3.15
C VAL A 300 6.82 19.73 -3.26
N ASN A 301 6.60 21.00 -2.90
CA ASN A 301 5.27 21.60 -2.75
C ASN A 301 4.29 20.73 -1.92
N SER A 302 4.79 19.94 -0.96
CA SER A 302 4.03 18.84 -0.35
C SER A 302 4.04 18.91 1.18
N THR A 303 3.08 18.27 1.83
CA THR A 303 3.04 18.18 3.30
C THR A 303 3.15 16.73 3.70
N ILE A 304 3.97 16.41 4.71
CA ILE A 304 3.87 15.15 5.44
C ILE A 304 3.54 15.42 6.90
N THR A 305 2.61 14.65 7.45
CA THR A 305 2.21 14.71 8.87
C THR A 305 2.35 13.34 9.52
N LEU A 306 3.15 13.27 10.59
CA LEU A 306 3.22 12.11 11.49
C LEU A 306 2.32 12.37 12.70
N LYS A 307 1.20 11.67 12.76
CA LYS A 307 0.18 11.76 13.82
C LYS A 307 0.35 10.61 14.81
N GLY A 308 1.31 10.76 15.73
CA GLY A 308 1.48 9.81 16.83
C GLY A 308 0.73 10.22 18.09
N GLY A 309 0.53 9.26 18.99
CA GLY A 309 -0.12 9.46 20.29
C GLY A 309 0.31 8.40 21.30
N PRO A 310 -0.20 8.43 22.54
CA PRO A 310 0.10 7.40 23.53
C PRO A 310 -0.27 6.00 23.00
N GLY A 311 0.72 5.10 22.93
CA GLY A 311 0.52 3.71 22.46
C GLY A 311 0.61 3.49 20.96
N ASN A 312 0.69 4.55 20.14
CA ASN A 312 0.76 4.47 18.68
C ASN A 312 1.84 5.43 18.14
N ALA A 313 2.83 4.88 17.44
CA ALA A 313 3.96 5.65 16.94
C ALA A 313 4.19 5.40 15.44
N PRO A 314 3.71 6.29 14.55
CA PRO A 314 4.07 6.19 13.14
C PRO A 314 5.58 6.35 13.00
N ALA A 315 6.21 5.63 12.07
CA ALA A 315 7.65 5.59 11.97
C ALA A 315 8.20 5.79 10.55
N ILE A 316 9.33 6.49 10.46
CA ILE A 316 10.15 6.55 9.25
C ILE A 316 11.54 6.04 9.63
N SER A 317 11.87 4.81 9.24
CA SER A 317 13.06 4.14 9.81
C SER A 317 13.82 3.23 8.88
N GLY A 318 15.14 3.13 9.06
CA GLY A 318 15.96 2.18 8.30
C GLY A 318 16.15 2.56 6.83
N ASN A 319 15.71 3.75 6.42
CA ASN A 319 15.79 4.16 5.02
C ASN A 319 17.21 4.63 4.68
N LYS A 320 17.66 4.36 3.45
CA LYS A 320 19.04 4.58 3.03
C LYS A 320 19.13 5.40 1.75
N ILE A 321 20.02 6.38 1.73
CA ILE A 321 20.49 7.04 0.53
C ILE A 321 21.90 6.57 0.21
N ARG A 322 22.19 6.37 -1.09
CA ARG A 322 23.55 6.21 -1.60
C ARG A 322 23.82 7.08 -2.81
N SER A 323 24.84 7.93 -2.78
CA SER A 323 25.35 8.59 -3.98
C SER A 323 26.73 8.04 -4.30
N ASP A 324 26.96 7.56 -5.53
CA ASP A 324 28.31 7.20 -5.99
C ASP A 324 28.96 8.35 -6.78
N SER A 325 28.30 9.49 -6.92
CA SER A 325 28.83 10.61 -7.71
C SER A 325 30.03 11.25 -7.02
N SER A 326 31.10 11.50 -7.76
CA SER A 326 32.23 12.32 -7.31
C SER A 326 32.18 13.75 -7.87
N ALA A 327 31.08 14.13 -8.52
CA ALA A 327 30.95 15.41 -9.18
C ALA A 327 30.71 16.55 -8.18
N TYR A 328 31.40 17.67 -8.37
CA TYR A 328 31.24 18.86 -7.55
C TYR A 328 29.83 19.44 -7.69
N GLY A 329 29.19 19.82 -6.57
CA GLY A 329 27.85 20.41 -6.54
C GLY A 329 26.70 19.41 -6.42
N GLN A 330 26.97 18.11 -6.35
CA GLN A 330 25.97 17.09 -6.04
C GLN A 330 25.78 16.95 -4.51
N TYR A 331 24.59 16.55 -4.09
CA TYR A 331 24.23 16.41 -2.68
C TYR A 331 23.43 15.13 -2.42
N ALA A 332 23.57 14.61 -1.20
CA ALA A 332 22.89 13.42 -0.70
C ALA A 332 22.19 13.77 0.62
N VAL A 333 20.87 13.88 0.63
CA VAL A 333 20.16 14.48 1.78
C VAL A 333 18.87 13.78 2.16
N GLY A 334 18.53 13.78 3.45
CA GLY A 334 17.23 13.28 3.90
C GLY A 334 17.11 11.76 3.81
N GLY A 335 17.98 11.01 4.51
CA GLY A 335 17.93 9.55 4.50
C GLY A 335 16.54 8.99 4.84
N GLY A 336 15.88 9.58 5.84
CA GLY A 336 14.46 9.36 6.13
C GLY A 336 13.58 10.25 5.28
N VAL A 337 13.63 11.57 5.51
CA VAL A 337 12.78 12.57 4.83
C VAL A 337 13.62 13.71 4.27
N SER A 338 13.43 14.05 2.98
CA SER A 338 13.89 15.31 2.40
C SER A 338 12.69 16.25 2.16
N VAL A 339 12.76 17.43 2.77
CA VAL A 339 11.76 18.51 2.67
C VAL A 339 12.31 19.61 1.77
N SER A 340 11.91 19.58 0.50
CA SER A 340 12.34 20.53 -0.53
C SER A 340 11.40 21.75 -0.61
N THR A 341 11.49 22.51 -1.71
CA THR A 341 10.78 23.77 -1.96
C THR A 341 9.30 23.71 -1.60
N ASN A 342 8.80 24.74 -0.91
CA ASN A 342 7.39 24.91 -0.50
C ASN A 342 6.75 23.70 0.19
N SER A 343 7.54 22.91 0.92
CA SER A 343 7.06 21.71 1.59
C SER A 343 7.02 21.88 3.11
N ILE A 344 6.14 21.15 3.77
CA ILE A 344 5.97 21.21 5.23
C ILE A 344 6.09 19.81 5.80
N PHE A 345 6.91 19.67 6.84
CA PHE A 345 6.95 18.47 7.66
C PHE A 345 6.36 18.76 9.05
N LYS A 346 5.27 18.07 9.38
CA LYS A 346 4.60 18.13 10.68
C LYS A 346 4.83 16.84 11.45
N MET A 347 5.33 16.93 12.67
CA MET A 347 5.56 15.80 13.57
C MET A 347 4.80 16.03 14.88
N GLU A 348 3.59 15.49 14.95
CA GLU A 348 2.72 15.51 16.12
C GLU A 348 3.03 14.36 17.08
N GLY A 349 3.71 13.32 16.58
CA GLY A 349 4.20 12.17 17.34
C GLY A 349 5.05 11.26 16.46
N GLY A 350 5.33 10.03 16.92
CA GLY A 350 6.05 9.03 16.13
C GLY A 350 7.57 9.03 16.29
N VAL A 351 8.24 8.19 15.50
CA VAL A 351 9.68 7.93 15.59
C VAL A 351 10.36 7.99 14.23
N ILE A 352 11.45 8.75 14.14
CA ILE A 352 12.37 8.70 13.00
C ILE A 352 13.68 8.11 13.49
N SER A 353 14.16 7.02 12.90
CA SER A 353 15.35 6.32 13.42
C SER A 353 16.09 5.51 12.36
N ASN A 354 17.38 5.23 12.58
CA ASN A 354 18.17 4.30 11.77
C ASN A 354 18.21 4.63 10.26
N ASN A 355 17.94 5.88 9.89
CA ASN A 355 18.05 6.32 8.51
C ASN A 355 19.50 6.71 8.21
N THR A 356 20.00 6.42 7.02
CA THR A 356 21.43 6.51 6.70
C THR A 356 21.69 7.20 5.35
N ILE A 357 22.84 7.87 5.26
CA ILE A 357 23.38 8.44 4.03
C ILE A 357 24.76 7.83 3.81
N ASP A 358 24.98 7.30 2.61
CA ASP A 358 26.22 6.66 2.16
C ASP A 358 26.72 7.41 0.91
N ALA A 359 27.67 8.33 1.08
CA ALA A 359 28.21 9.14 -0.02
C ALA A 359 29.73 9.30 0.13
N PRO A 360 30.51 9.28 -0.97
CA PRO A 360 31.96 9.43 -0.91
C PRO A 360 32.34 10.83 -0.41
N ASP A 361 33.54 10.93 0.19
CA ASP A 361 34.05 12.15 0.84
C ASP A 361 34.09 13.41 -0.05
N LEU A 362 34.02 13.23 -1.37
CA LEU A 362 33.98 14.32 -2.36
C LEU A 362 32.58 14.91 -2.61
N VAL A 363 31.49 14.26 -2.19
CA VAL A 363 30.13 14.80 -2.33
C VAL A 363 29.97 15.94 -1.32
N ALA A 364 29.92 17.17 -1.83
CA ALA A 364 30.14 18.38 -1.05
C ALA A 364 29.09 18.64 0.05
N TYR A 365 27.93 17.96 0.06
CA TYR A 365 26.88 18.19 1.05
C TYR A 365 26.07 16.91 1.35
N SER A 366 26.42 16.21 2.43
CA SER A 366 25.65 15.06 2.95
C SER A 366 25.01 15.43 4.30
N THR A 367 23.70 15.72 4.32
CA THR A 367 23.01 16.28 5.50
C THR A 367 21.67 15.61 5.80
N GLY A 368 21.27 15.60 7.08
CA GLY A 368 19.96 15.15 7.52
C GLY A 368 19.68 13.67 7.22
N ALA A 369 20.47 12.75 7.79
CA ALA A 369 20.23 11.32 7.66
C ALA A 369 18.82 10.93 8.14
N GLY A 370 18.33 11.52 9.23
CA GLY A 370 16.92 11.44 9.62
C GLY A 370 16.05 12.33 8.74
N VAL A 371 16.18 13.64 8.93
CA VAL A 371 15.36 14.67 8.25
C VAL A 371 16.24 15.79 7.73
N ASN A 372 16.05 16.18 6.48
CA ASN A 372 16.69 17.33 5.87
C ASN A 372 15.63 18.35 5.41
N VAL A 373 15.75 19.60 5.87
CA VAL A 373 14.82 20.70 5.54
C VAL A 373 15.60 21.84 4.88
N THR A 374 15.59 21.86 3.55
CA THR A 374 16.42 22.78 2.74
C THR A 374 15.65 23.60 1.73
N GLY A 375 14.32 23.42 1.61
CA GLY A 375 13.49 24.13 0.64
C GLY A 375 13.56 25.66 0.73
N ASP A 376 13.74 26.31 -0.43
CA ASP A 376 13.43 27.74 -0.65
C ASP A 376 11.90 27.90 -0.70
N ASN A 377 11.34 28.96 -0.12
CA ASN A 377 9.89 29.21 -0.11
C ASN A 377 9.41 29.90 -1.40
N GLY A 378 10.12 29.74 -2.52
CA GLY A 378 9.78 30.36 -3.81
C GLY A 378 9.99 31.87 -3.86
N TYR A 379 10.67 32.46 -2.88
CA TYR A 379 10.95 33.91 -2.78
C TYR A 379 12.45 34.24 -2.77
N GLY A 380 13.33 33.27 -3.10
CA GLY A 380 14.78 33.47 -3.01
C GLY A 380 15.26 33.60 -1.56
N GLN A 381 14.50 33.04 -0.61
CA GLN A 381 14.82 33.04 0.81
C GLN A 381 14.71 31.62 1.37
N LEU A 382 15.86 31.11 1.81
CA LEU A 382 16.01 29.83 2.52
C LEU A 382 15.30 29.94 3.89
N ASN A 383 14.00 29.65 3.91
CA ASN A 383 13.15 29.75 5.11
C ASN A 383 12.82 28.34 5.65
N GLY A 384 13.86 27.52 5.83
CA GLY A 384 13.72 26.12 6.27
C GLY A 384 13.00 25.92 7.61
N PHE A 385 12.97 26.94 8.47
CA PHE A 385 12.32 26.88 9.79
C PHE A 385 10.79 26.91 9.77
N LEU A 386 10.14 27.54 8.77
CA LEU A 386 8.67 27.52 8.65
C LEU A 386 8.15 26.17 8.12
N ASN A 387 9.05 25.35 7.59
CA ASN A 387 8.76 24.12 6.89
C ASN A 387 8.88 22.89 7.80
N PHE A 388 9.22 23.06 9.09
CA PHE A 388 9.23 21.99 10.09
C PHE A 388 8.46 22.39 11.35
N ILE A 389 7.41 21.63 11.67
CA ILE A 389 6.54 21.87 12.82
C ILE A 389 6.54 20.61 13.67
N LYS A 390 7.14 20.67 14.85
CA LYS A 390 7.22 19.54 15.78
C LYS A 390 6.47 19.85 17.07
N THR A 391 5.44 19.06 17.36
CA THR A 391 4.68 19.13 18.62
C THR A 391 4.79 17.84 19.45
N GLY A 392 5.36 16.76 18.89
CA GLY A 392 5.62 15.50 19.60
C GLY A 392 6.59 14.57 18.87
N GLY A 393 6.84 13.38 19.43
CA GLY A 393 7.68 12.31 18.83
C GLY A 393 9.19 12.46 19.02
N VAL A 394 9.98 11.54 18.44
CA VAL A 394 11.46 11.47 18.62
C VAL A 394 12.17 11.25 17.28
N ILE A 395 13.28 11.96 17.06
CA ILE A 395 14.16 11.79 15.90
C ILE A 395 15.54 11.35 16.41
N TYR A 396 15.94 10.13 16.08
CA TYR A 396 17.25 9.56 16.37
C TYR A 396 18.19 9.77 15.17
N GLY A 397 19.47 10.05 15.45
CA GLY A 397 20.56 10.05 14.46
C GLY A 397 21.84 9.48 15.06
N ASP A 398 22.87 9.30 14.22
CA ASP A 398 24.17 8.81 14.71
C ASP A 398 24.91 9.93 15.47
N MET A 399 25.37 9.62 16.68
CA MET A 399 25.90 10.57 17.67
C MET A 399 27.22 11.25 17.26
N ASP A 400 27.96 10.66 16.32
CA ASP A 400 29.32 11.14 16.00
C ASP A 400 29.35 12.55 15.37
N ASN A 401 28.22 13.11 14.91
CA ASN A 401 28.19 14.40 14.19
C ASN A 401 26.88 15.20 14.40
N ALA A 402 26.23 15.12 15.56
CA ALA A 402 24.96 15.83 15.76
C ALA A 402 25.17 17.35 15.99
N TYR A 403 25.45 18.11 14.93
CA TYR A 403 25.53 19.57 14.98
C TYR A 403 24.17 20.21 14.65
N PHE A 404 23.64 20.96 15.61
CA PHE A 404 22.72 22.07 15.32
C PHE A 404 23.55 23.18 14.68
N ASN A 405 23.34 23.44 13.38
CA ASN A 405 23.87 24.66 12.78
C ASN A 405 22.81 25.75 12.96
N ASP A 406 23.04 26.64 13.93
CA ASP A 406 22.20 27.80 14.25
C ASP A 406 22.38 28.97 13.27
N GLY A 407 23.11 28.75 12.17
CA GLY A 407 23.34 29.70 11.10
C GLY A 407 24.20 30.92 11.48
N ASN A 408 24.81 30.96 12.66
CA ASN A 408 25.59 32.11 13.11
C ASN A 408 27.11 31.94 13.00
N GLU A 409 27.63 30.74 12.72
CA GLU A 409 29.07 30.54 12.51
C GLU A 409 29.38 30.01 11.10
N ASN A 410 30.18 30.79 10.36
CA ASN A 410 30.89 30.38 9.16
C ASN A 410 31.97 29.35 9.53
N THR A 411 31.62 28.10 9.89
CA THR A 411 32.53 26.93 10.04
C THR A 411 31.68 25.75 10.59
N ILE A 412 31.78 24.48 10.22
CA ILE A 412 32.72 23.61 9.49
C ILE A 412 31.85 22.61 8.70
N PHE A 413 32.10 22.42 7.41
CA PHE A 413 31.51 21.31 6.65
C PHE A 413 32.07 19.99 7.19
N GLY A 414 31.24 19.23 7.90
CA GLY A 414 31.55 17.85 8.29
C GLY A 414 31.77 17.02 7.03
N ARG A 415 33.04 16.83 6.67
CA ARG A 415 33.46 15.89 5.64
C ARG A 415 33.34 14.49 6.23
N SER A 416 32.65 13.63 5.48
CA SER A 416 32.48 12.19 5.65
C SER A 416 31.43 11.71 6.67
N GLY A 417 30.62 10.76 6.21
CA GLY A 417 30.27 9.61 7.03
C GLY A 417 28.80 9.29 7.15
N LYS A 418 28.04 10.10 7.92
CA LYS A 418 26.80 9.56 8.52
C LYS A 418 25.61 10.50 8.70
N GLY A 419 25.70 11.77 8.30
CA GLY A 419 24.58 12.74 8.28
C GLY A 419 23.89 13.03 9.62
N HIS A 420 23.50 14.29 9.86
CA HIS A 420 22.84 14.68 11.13
C HIS A 420 21.45 14.05 11.29
N ALA A 421 20.94 13.90 12.53
CA ALA A 421 19.55 13.49 12.78
C ALA A 421 18.54 14.42 12.10
N LEU A 422 18.77 15.74 12.21
CA LEU A 422 17.99 16.81 11.61
C LEU A 422 18.93 17.86 11.03
N PHE A 423 18.63 18.37 9.85
CA PHE A 423 19.30 19.54 9.26
C PHE A 423 18.26 20.58 8.82
N THR A 424 18.46 21.85 9.20
CA THR A 424 17.65 22.99 8.76
C THR A 424 18.57 24.16 8.38
N ARG A 425 18.13 25.04 7.46
CA ARG A 425 18.84 26.31 7.15
C ARG A 425 18.13 27.50 7.77
N LYS A 426 18.86 28.33 8.52
CA LYS A 426 18.35 29.61 9.06
C LYS A 426 18.29 30.68 7.96
N PRO A 427 17.27 31.54 7.92
CA PRO A 427 17.22 32.66 6.98
C PRO A 427 18.26 33.74 7.32
N ALA A 428 18.83 34.35 6.28
CA ALA A 428 19.90 35.35 6.40
C ALA A 428 19.44 36.72 6.98
N SER A 429 18.15 36.92 7.27
CA SER A 429 17.63 38.24 7.66
C SER A 429 16.39 38.21 8.56
N LYS A 430 16.58 37.93 9.85
CA LYS A 430 15.87 38.60 10.99
C LYS A 430 16.26 37.92 12.31
N ALA A 431 16.40 38.72 13.36
CA ALA A 431 16.40 38.24 14.73
C ALA A 431 15.09 37.49 14.99
N TYR A 432 15.16 36.17 15.05
CA TYR A 432 14.06 35.30 15.44
C TYR A 432 14.31 34.86 16.88
N ASP A 433 13.24 34.74 17.65
CA ASP A 433 13.25 34.45 19.08
C ASP A 433 13.94 33.10 19.38
N ASP A 434 15.08 33.16 20.07
CA ASP A 434 15.88 31.98 20.44
C ASP A 434 15.08 30.96 21.30
N ASN A 435 13.95 31.37 21.90
CA ASN A 435 13.08 30.47 22.66
C ASN A 435 12.35 29.40 21.81
N LEU A 436 12.25 29.59 20.48
CA LEU A 436 11.73 28.57 19.56
C LEU A 436 12.77 27.47 19.25
N LEU A 437 14.06 27.77 19.40
CA LEU A 437 15.17 26.82 19.22
C LEU A 437 15.24 25.83 20.39
N ASP A 438 15.03 26.31 21.62
CA ASP A 438 15.07 25.48 22.84
C ASP A 438 13.91 24.47 22.92
N ASN A 439 12.71 24.84 22.44
CA ASN A 439 11.56 23.92 22.41
C ASN A 439 11.69 22.79 21.37
N ALA A 440 12.43 23.02 20.27
CA ALA A 440 12.74 21.97 19.29
C ALA A 440 13.92 21.08 19.75
N ALA A 441 14.87 21.64 20.49
CA ALA A 441 16.03 20.94 21.04
C ALA A 441 15.69 20.07 22.26
N GLY A 442 14.69 20.45 23.08
CA GLY A 442 14.36 19.78 24.34
C GLY A 442 13.92 18.31 24.27
N ASN A 443 13.75 17.72 23.09
CA ASN A 443 13.37 16.31 22.88
C ASN A 443 14.16 15.61 21.76
N ILE A 444 15.31 16.15 21.36
CA ILE A 444 16.26 15.42 20.50
C ILE A 444 17.19 14.66 21.44
N SER A 445 16.91 13.38 21.64
CA SER A 445 17.78 12.48 22.39
C SER A 445 18.96 12.09 21.49
N PHE A 446 20.16 12.55 21.86
CA PHE A 446 21.42 12.09 21.28
C PHE A 446 21.73 10.67 21.74
#